data_AF-A0A2X3JZB8-F1
#
_entry.id   AF-A0A2X3JZB8-F1
#
_cell.length_a   1.000
_cell.length_b   1.000
_cell.length_c   1.000
_cell.angle_alpha   90.00
_cell.angle_beta   90.00
_cell.angle_gamma   90.00
#
_symmetry.space_group_name_H-M   'P 1'
#
loop_
_entity.id
_entity.type
_entity.pdbx_description
1 polymer ?
#
loop_
_entity_poly.entity_id
_entity_poly.type
_entity_poly.pdbx_seq_one_letter_code
_entity_poly.pdbx_strand_id
1 'polypeptide(L)'
;MVAVAKLTSRVLLICDATHALPIQVLRNDIRVIAAGNGCTDDLQLEHLPANTDIRVGDVLVTSGLGGRFPEGYPVAVVSSVKLDTQRAYTVIQARPTAGLQRLRYLLLLWGADRNGANPMTPEEVHRVANERLMQMMPQVLPSPDAMGPKLPEPATGIAQPTPQQPTTGNAATAPAAPTQPAANRSPQRATPPQSGAQPPARAPGGQ
;
A
#
# COMPACT_ATOMS: atom_id res chain seq x y z
N MET A 1 -15.54 -7.88 -19.42
CA MET A 1 -16.23 -7.98 -20.74
C MET A 1 -17.35 -6.94 -20.80
N VAL A 2 -17.69 -6.45 -21.99
CA VAL A 2 -18.82 -5.52 -22.19
C VAL A 2 -19.72 -6.09 -23.27
N ALA A 3 -21.03 -6.12 -23.01
CA ALA A 3 -22.05 -6.42 -24.01
C ALA A 3 -22.83 -5.15 -24.31
N VAL A 4 -23.08 -4.86 -25.59
CA VAL A 4 -23.69 -3.61 -26.04
C VAL A 4 -24.96 -3.91 -26.80
N ALA A 5 -26.02 -3.15 -26.52
CA ALA A 5 -27.25 -3.09 -27.28
C ALA A 5 -27.48 -1.65 -27.77
N LYS A 6 -28.53 -1.41 -28.56
CA LYS A 6 -28.78 -0.10 -29.21
C LYS A 6 -28.79 1.09 -28.25
N LEU A 7 -29.25 0.91 -27.02
CA LEU A 7 -29.39 1.98 -26.00
C LEU A 7 -28.86 1.59 -24.62
N THR A 8 -28.35 0.36 -24.45
CA THR A 8 -27.91 -0.15 -23.15
C THR A 8 -26.60 -0.89 -23.29
N SER A 9 -25.88 -1.02 -22.20
CA SER A 9 -24.65 -1.79 -22.13
C SER A 9 -24.60 -2.54 -20.81
N ARG A 10 -24.02 -3.73 -20.81
CA ARG A 10 -23.71 -4.52 -19.62
C ARG A 10 -22.21 -4.60 -19.48
N VAL A 11 -21.70 -4.27 -18.31
CA VAL A 11 -20.27 -4.26 -18.01
C VAL A 11 -20.00 -5.28 -16.90
N LEU A 12 -18.95 -6.07 -17.06
CA LEU A 12 -18.43 -6.95 -16.01
C LEU A 12 -17.49 -6.16 -15.11
N LEU A 13 -17.72 -6.19 -13.80
CA LEU A 13 -16.91 -5.46 -12.82
C LEU A 13 -15.64 -6.22 -12.46
N ILE A 14 -14.64 -5.51 -11.94
CA ILE A 14 -13.36 -6.12 -11.53
C ILE A 14 -13.48 -7.03 -10.30
N CYS A 15 -14.52 -6.86 -9.49
CA CYS A 15 -14.80 -7.70 -8.33
C CYS A 15 -15.54 -9.00 -8.66
N ASP A 16 -15.97 -9.20 -9.91
CA ASP A 16 -16.66 -10.42 -10.30
C ASP A 16 -15.70 -11.62 -10.30
N ALA A 17 -16.15 -12.76 -9.75
CA ALA A 17 -15.33 -13.97 -9.62
C ALA A 17 -14.87 -14.59 -10.96
N THR A 18 -15.56 -14.25 -12.05
CA THR A 18 -15.19 -14.70 -13.40
C THR A 18 -14.26 -13.73 -14.13
N HIS A 19 -13.91 -12.61 -13.49
CA HIS A 19 -13.09 -11.58 -14.09
C HIS A 19 -11.63 -11.67 -13.64
N ALA A 20 -10.73 -11.76 -14.62
CA ALA A 20 -9.29 -11.71 -14.45
C ALA A 20 -8.73 -10.44 -15.12
N LEU A 21 -7.95 -9.67 -14.37
CA LEU A 21 -7.38 -8.40 -14.79
C LEU A 21 -5.83 -8.46 -14.74
N PRO A 22 -5.15 -8.28 -15.88
CA PRO A 22 -3.69 -8.13 -15.90
C PRO A 22 -3.27 -6.83 -15.23
N ILE A 23 -2.45 -6.96 -14.19
CA ILE A 23 -1.96 -5.84 -13.39
C ILE A 23 -0.44 -5.92 -13.22
N GLN A 24 0.13 -4.82 -12.76
CA GLN A 24 1.53 -4.63 -12.45
C GLN A 24 1.63 -3.97 -11.08
N VAL A 25 2.57 -4.44 -10.27
CA VAL A 25 2.94 -3.81 -9.00
C VAL A 25 3.77 -2.59 -9.34
N LEU A 26 3.34 -1.42 -8.87
CA LEU A 26 4.01 -0.17 -9.22
C LEU A 26 5.47 -0.18 -8.76
N ARG A 27 5.73 -0.55 -7.49
CA ARG A 27 7.05 -0.48 -6.85
C ARG A 27 8.19 -1.23 -7.56
N ASN A 28 7.90 -2.38 -8.16
CA ASN A 28 8.93 -3.31 -8.66
C ASN A 28 8.56 -3.98 -9.99
N ASP A 29 7.55 -3.46 -10.67
CA ASP A 29 7.14 -3.86 -12.02
C ASP A 29 6.74 -5.34 -12.17
N ILE A 30 6.49 -6.07 -11.07
CA ILE A 30 6.03 -7.45 -11.11
C ILE A 30 4.63 -7.49 -11.72
N ARG A 31 4.47 -8.27 -12.78
CA ARG A 31 3.18 -8.47 -13.47
C ARG A 31 2.47 -9.70 -12.93
N VAL A 32 1.19 -9.52 -12.59
CA VAL A 32 0.35 -10.56 -11.98
C VAL A 32 -1.08 -10.45 -12.50
N ILE A 33 -1.90 -11.46 -12.22
CA ILE A 33 -3.32 -11.45 -12.54
C ILE A 33 -4.10 -11.24 -11.23
N ALA A 34 -4.96 -10.24 -11.21
CA ALA A 34 -5.95 -10.05 -10.16
C ALA A 34 -7.28 -10.69 -10.59
N ALA A 35 -7.83 -11.55 -9.75
CA ALA A 35 -9.17 -12.11 -9.89
C ALA A 35 -10.12 -11.41 -8.92
N GLY A 36 -11.37 -11.22 -9.34
CA GLY A 36 -12.42 -10.81 -8.42
C GLY A 36 -12.74 -11.92 -7.43
N ASN A 37 -13.13 -11.56 -6.21
CA ASN A 37 -13.57 -12.51 -5.18
C ASN A 37 -14.98 -12.16 -4.65
N GLY A 38 -15.76 -11.41 -5.42
CA GLY A 38 -17.04 -10.82 -5.01
C GLY A 38 -16.91 -9.33 -4.67
N CYS A 39 -17.98 -8.55 -4.89
CA CYS A 39 -17.96 -7.08 -4.70
C CYS A 39 -18.10 -6.61 -3.25
N THR A 40 -18.15 -7.56 -2.30
CA THR A 40 -18.05 -7.32 -0.86
C THR A 40 -16.64 -7.56 -0.34
N ASP A 41 -15.82 -8.28 -1.11
CA ASP A 41 -14.50 -8.75 -0.72
C ASP A 41 -13.38 -8.00 -1.47
N ASP A 42 -12.15 -8.18 -1.01
CA ASP A 42 -10.97 -7.69 -1.71
C ASP A 42 -10.70 -8.52 -2.99
N LEU A 43 -9.96 -7.95 -3.94
CA LEU A 43 -9.47 -8.69 -5.09
C LEU A 43 -8.39 -9.67 -4.63
N GLN A 44 -8.34 -10.84 -5.24
CA GLN A 44 -7.33 -11.84 -4.95
C GLN A 44 -6.31 -11.90 -6.09
N LEU A 45 -5.02 -11.90 -5.76
CA LEU A 45 -3.97 -12.17 -6.75
C LEU A 45 -3.74 -13.68 -6.78
N GLU A 46 -3.75 -14.26 -7.98
CA GLU A 46 -3.71 -15.70 -8.13
C GLU A 46 -2.29 -16.28 -8.12
N HIS A 47 -2.12 -17.38 -7.37
CA HIS A 47 -1.04 -18.38 -7.50
C HIS A 47 0.38 -17.82 -7.61
N LEU A 48 0.75 -16.96 -6.68
CA LEU A 48 2.10 -16.40 -6.65
C LEU A 48 3.06 -17.26 -5.81
N PRO A 49 4.29 -17.50 -6.31
CA PRO A 49 5.35 -18.12 -5.53
C PRO A 49 5.61 -17.40 -4.21
N ALA A 50 6.03 -18.14 -3.19
CA ALA A 50 6.32 -17.61 -1.85
C ALA A 50 7.42 -16.53 -1.82
N ASN A 51 8.30 -16.50 -2.82
CA ASN A 51 9.40 -15.54 -2.94
C ASN A 51 9.04 -14.28 -3.76
N THR A 52 7.77 -14.11 -4.16
CA THR A 52 7.34 -12.91 -4.90
C THR A 52 7.41 -11.70 -3.98
N ASP A 53 8.15 -10.66 -4.36
CA ASP A 53 8.32 -9.44 -3.57
C ASP A 53 7.08 -8.54 -3.65
N ILE A 54 5.98 -8.92 -3.00
CA ILE A 54 4.77 -8.10 -2.87
C ILE A 54 4.50 -7.85 -1.39
N ARG A 55 4.18 -6.60 -1.06
CA ARG A 55 4.04 -6.13 0.31
C ARG A 55 2.69 -5.42 0.49
N VAL A 56 2.18 -5.46 1.71
CA VAL A 56 1.01 -4.65 2.09
C VAL A 56 1.31 -3.17 1.85
N GLY A 57 0.38 -2.47 1.21
CA GLY A 57 0.54 -1.08 0.79
C GLY A 57 1.05 -0.89 -0.64
N ASP A 58 1.49 -1.95 -1.33
CA ASP A 58 1.88 -1.85 -2.74
C ASP A 58 0.67 -1.44 -3.61
N VAL A 59 0.89 -0.48 -4.50
CA VAL A 59 -0.11 0.01 -5.45
C VAL A 59 -0.10 -0.89 -6.70
N LEU A 60 -1.29 -1.32 -7.11
CA LEU A 60 -1.50 -2.18 -8.27
C LEU A 60 -2.12 -1.35 -9.39
N VAL A 61 -1.52 -1.42 -10.57
CA VAL A 61 -1.95 -0.71 -11.76
C VAL A 61 -2.20 -1.68 -12.91
N THR A 62 -2.99 -1.31 -13.91
CA THR A 62 -3.14 -2.11 -15.14
C THR A 62 -1.81 -2.22 -15.89
N SER A 63 -1.46 -3.40 -16.37
CA SER A 63 -0.17 -3.66 -17.04
C SER A 63 -0.16 -3.38 -18.55
N GLY A 64 -1.30 -3.01 -19.14
CA GLY A 64 -1.43 -2.88 -20.59
C GLY A 64 -1.39 -4.19 -21.38
N LEU A 65 -1.17 -5.33 -20.72
CA LEU A 65 -1.02 -6.63 -21.38
C LEU A 65 -2.27 -7.01 -22.18
N GLY A 66 -2.08 -7.34 -23.45
CA GLY A 66 -3.16 -7.68 -24.39
C GLY A 66 -3.95 -6.48 -24.93
N GLY A 67 -3.52 -5.25 -24.64
CA GLY A 67 -4.04 -4.03 -25.29
C GLY A 67 -5.50 -3.69 -24.96
N ARG A 68 -6.11 -4.37 -23.98
CA ARG A 68 -7.51 -4.14 -23.59
C ARG A 68 -7.67 -2.98 -22.61
N PHE A 69 -6.72 -2.83 -21.70
CA PHE A 69 -6.72 -1.78 -20.68
C PHE A 69 -5.51 -0.87 -20.91
N PRO A 70 -5.63 0.45 -20.74
CA PRO A 70 -4.46 1.33 -20.82
C PRO A 70 -3.49 0.97 -19.70
N GLU A 71 -2.18 1.05 -19.95
CA GLU A 71 -1.17 0.80 -18.92
C GLU A 71 -1.17 1.92 -17.85
N GLY A 72 -0.85 1.56 -16.60
CA GLY A 72 -0.70 2.52 -15.50
C GLY A 72 -2.01 3.07 -14.94
N TYR A 73 -3.14 2.36 -15.06
CA TYR A 73 -4.40 2.78 -14.43
C TYR A 73 -4.52 2.18 -13.02
N PRO A 74 -4.68 2.98 -11.94
CA PRO A 74 -4.81 2.46 -10.58
C PRO A 74 -5.99 1.50 -10.42
N VAL A 75 -5.74 0.33 -9.83
CA VAL A 75 -6.74 -0.72 -9.63
C VAL A 75 -7.04 -0.94 -8.15
N ALA A 76 -5.99 -1.21 -7.37
CA ALA A 76 -6.12 -1.64 -5.99
C ALA A 76 -4.83 -1.38 -5.19
N VAL A 77 -4.92 -1.47 -3.87
CA VAL A 77 -3.78 -1.45 -2.95
C VAL A 77 -3.75 -2.77 -2.18
N VAL A 78 -2.59 -3.40 -2.09
CA VAL A 78 -2.43 -4.67 -1.37
C VAL A 78 -2.81 -4.49 0.10
N SER A 79 -3.81 -5.24 0.56
CA SER A 79 -4.35 -5.17 1.91
C SER A 79 -3.81 -6.27 2.83
N SER A 80 -3.46 -7.43 2.28
CA SER A 80 -2.94 -8.56 3.06
C SER A 80 -2.09 -9.48 2.19
N VAL A 81 -1.00 -10.00 2.76
CA VAL A 81 -0.14 -11.02 2.16
C VAL A 81 -0.03 -12.17 3.18
N LYS A 82 -0.52 -13.36 2.82
CA LYS A 82 -0.50 -14.55 3.70
C LYS A 82 0.10 -15.73 2.97
N LEU A 83 1.12 -16.34 3.56
CA LEU A 83 1.71 -17.58 3.03
C LEU A 83 0.83 -18.77 3.46
N ASP A 84 0.32 -19.52 2.49
CA ASP A 84 -0.34 -20.79 2.75
C ASP A 84 0.74 -21.89 2.84
N THR A 85 1.06 -22.29 4.07
CA THR A 85 2.06 -23.33 4.33
C THR A 85 1.61 -24.72 3.91
N GLN A 86 0.30 -24.94 3.69
CA GLN A 86 -0.24 -26.23 3.26
C GLN A 86 -0.16 -26.40 1.75
N ARG A 87 -0.29 -25.31 0.99
CA ARG A 87 -0.33 -25.34 -0.47
C ARG A 87 0.87 -24.68 -1.16
N ALA A 88 1.85 -24.22 -0.38
CA ALA A 88 3.13 -23.64 -0.84
C ALA A 88 2.98 -22.43 -1.79
N TYR A 89 1.89 -21.68 -1.67
CA TYR A 89 1.68 -20.43 -2.40
C TYR A 89 1.24 -19.30 -1.47
N THR A 90 1.37 -18.07 -1.93
CA THR A 90 0.93 -16.90 -1.18
C THR A 90 -0.46 -16.46 -1.63
N VAL A 91 -1.38 -16.28 -0.68
CA VAL A 91 -2.66 -15.62 -0.88
C VAL A 91 -2.48 -14.13 -0.63
N ILE A 92 -2.67 -13.33 -1.67
CA ILE A 92 -2.58 -11.87 -1.58
C ILE A 92 -3.94 -11.27 -1.86
N GLN A 93 -4.39 -10.41 -0.96
CA GLN A 93 -5.63 -9.65 -1.07
C GLN A 93 -5.30 -8.19 -1.37
N ALA A 94 -6.10 -7.56 -2.22
CA ALA A 94 -5.94 -6.19 -2.64
C ALA A 94 -7.27 -5.45 -2.66
N ARG A 95 -7.33 -4.35 -1.93
CA ARG A 95 -8.51 -3.51 -1.83
C ARG A 95 -8.66 -2.64 -3.08
N PRO A 96 -9.77 -2.70 -3.82
CA PRO A 96 -10.03 -1.79 -4.93
C PRO A 96 -9.93 -0.32 -4.51
N THR A 97 -9.31 0.51 -5.35
CA THR A 97 -9.27 1.97 -5.13
C THR A 97 -10.62 2.62 -5.45
N ALA A 98 -11.44 1.98 -6.29
CA ALA A 98 -12.77 2.45 -6.65
C ALA A 98 -13.87 1.87 -5.74
N GLY A 99 -14.88 2.68 -5.41
CA GLY A 99 -16.08 2.24 -4.68
C GLY A 99 -17.06 1.47 -5.56
N LEU A 100 -16.82 0.17 -5.76
CA LEU A 100 -17.57 -0.68 -6.71
C LEU A 100 -19.05 -0.91 -6.33
N GLN A 101 -19.43 -0.68 -5.08
CA GLN A 101 -20.79 -0.93 -4.57
C GLN A 101 -21.81 0.16 -4.94
N ARG A 102 -21.35 1.37 -5.30
CA ARG A 102 -22.22 2.52 -5.58
C ARG A 102 -21.74 3.28 -6.82
N LEU A 103 -21.81 2.64 -7.98
CA LEU A 103 -21.44 3.23 -9.26
C LEU A 103 -22.63 4.00 -9.86
N ARG A 104 -22.45 5.30 -10.12
CA ARG A 104 -23.46 6.15 -10.79
C ARG A 104 -23.03 6.58 -12.19
N TYR A 105 -21.75 6.84 -12.37
CA TYR A 105 -21.17 7.26 -13.64
C TYR A 105 -20.01 6.33 -13.99
N LEU A 106 -19.85 6.05 -15.28
CA LEU A 106 -18.77 5.21 -15.80
C LEU A 106 -18.12 5.96 -16.96
N LEU A 107 -16.80 5.88 -17.05
CA LEU A 107 -16.02 6.41 -18.16
C LEU A 107 -15.55 5.24 -19.02
N LEU A 108 -15.85 5.29 -20.31
CA LEU A 108 -15.31 4.35 -21.28
C LEU A 108 -13.99 4.88 -21.79
N LEU A 109 -12.94 4.09 -21.59
CA LEU A 109 -11.59 4.39 -22.06
C LEU A 109 -11.37 3.63 -23.37
N TRP A 110 -10.88 4.34 -24.39
CA TRP A 110 -10.60 3.82 -25.72
C TRP A 110 -9.16 4.15 -26.06
N GLY A 111 -8.54 3.38 -26.97
CA GLY A 111 -7.21 3.70 -27.45
C GLY A 111 -6.07 3.22 -26.56
N ALA A 112 -6.30 2.21 -25.70
CA ALA A 112 -5.18 1.39 -25.23
C ALA A 112 -4.46 0.80 -26.45
N ASP A 113 -3.13 0.76 -26.42
CA ASP A 113 -2.31 0.24 -27.50
C ASP A 113 -2.75 -1.19 -27.81
N ARG A 114 -3.53 -1.36 -28.90
CA ARG A 114 -4.30 -2.58 -29.16
C ARG A 114 -3.44 -3.83 -29.28
N ASN A 115 -2.14 -3.64 -29.55
CA ASN A 115 -1.13 -4.69 -29.65
C ASN A 115 -0.10 -4.68 -28.52
N GLY A 116 -0.17 -3.76 -27.54
CA GLY A 116 0.94 -3.48 -26.63
C GLY A 116 2.22 -3.07 -27.36
N ALA A 117 2.07 -2.47 -28.55
CA ALA A 117 3.18 -2.21 -29.48
C ALA A 117 4.14 -1.12 -28.99
N ASN A 118 3.73 -0.33 -28.00
CA ASN A 118 4.57 0.67 -27.37
C ASN A 118 4.41 0.58 -25.84
N PRO A 119 5.02 -0.41 -25.19
CA PRO A 119 4.96 -0.52 -23.73
C PRO A 119 5.56 0.74 -23.10
N MET A 120 4.91 1.27 -22.06
CA MET A 120 5.46 2.39 -21.31
C MET A 120 6.73 1.97 -20.58
N THR A 121 7.67 2.89 -20.41
CA THR A 121 8.80 2.66 -19.51
C THR A 121 8.29 2.61 -18.07
N PRO A 122 8.96 1.88 -17.15
CA PRO A 122 8.55 1.86 -15.75
C PRO A 122 8.34 3.26 -15.17
N GLU A 123 9.26 4.20 -15.42
CA GLU A 123 9.15 5.60 -14.96
C GLU A 123 7.88 6.30 -15.47
N GLU A 124 7.51 6.06 -16.73
CA GLU A 124 6.28 6.61 -17.32
C GLU A 124 5.04 6.01 -16.67
N VAL A 125 5.02 4.69 -16.44
CA VAL A 125 3.92 4.01 -15.73
C VAL A 125 3.72 4.62 -14.35
N HIS A 126 4.82 4.85 -13.61
CA HIS A 126 4.78 5.49 -12.30
C HIS A 126 4.20 6.90 -12.36
N ARG A 127 4.65 7.72 -13.32
CA ARG A 127 4.15 9.09 -13.49
C ARG A 127 2.65 9.08 -13.78
N VAL A 128 2.23 8.34 -14.81
CA VAL A 128 0.83 8.25 -15.24
C VAL A 128 -0.06 7.67 -14.14
N ALA A 129 0.39 6.65 -13.43
CA ALA A 129 -0.35 6.06 -12.32
C ALA A 129 -0.58 7.07 -11.19
N ASN A 130 0.46 7.81 -10.79
CA ASN A 130 0.35 8.82 -9.74
C ASN A 130 -0.57 9.96 -10.16
N GLU A 131 -0.43 10.48 -11.37
CA GLU A 131 -1.31 11.52 -11.91
C GLU A 131 -2.78 11.08 -11.90
N ARG A 132 -3.05 9.87 -12.36
CA ARG A 132 -4.41 9.28 -12.39
C ARG A 132 -4.95 9.02 -10.99
N LEU A 133 -4.11 8.58 -10.06
CA LEU A 133 -4.51 8.38 -8.67
C LEU A 133 -4.92 9.71 -8.02
N MET A 134 -4.18 10.78 -8.28
CA MET A 134 -4.52 12.14 -7.81
C MET A 134 -5.85 12.63 -8.41
N GLN A 135 -6.14 12.31 -9.67
CA GLN A 135 -7.41 12.65 -10.32
C GLN A 135 -8.60 11.82 -9.81
N MET A 136 -8.37 10.56 -9.40
CA MET A 136 -9.40 9.66 -8.87
C MET A 136 -9.71 9.88 -7.39
N MET A 137 -8.95 10.73 -6.68
CA MET A 137 -9.29 11.20 -5.35
C MET A 137 -10.11 12.50 -5.46
N PRO A 138 -11.46 12.45 -5.54
CA PRO A 138 -12.26 13.63 -5.28
C PRO A 138 -12.12 13.95 -3.79
N GLN A 139 -11.33 14.97 -3.45
CA GLN A 139 -11.32 15.63 -2.13
C GLN A 139 -11.03 14.71 -0.92
N VAL A 140 -9.74 14.50 -0.61
CA VAL A 140 -9.29 14.06 0.73
C VAL A 140 -8.19 14.94 1.31
N LEU A 141 -8.01 16.16 0.77
CA LEU A 141 -7.42 17.23 1.56
C LEU A 141 -8.58 17.97 2.25
N PRO A 142 -8.66 18.00 3.60
CA PRO A 142 -9.49 19.01 4.25
C PRO A 142 -9.02 20.39 3.77
N SER A 143 -9.97 21.30 3.53
CA SER A 143 -9.66 22.68 3.19
C SER A 143 -8.60 23.24 4.15
N PRO A 144 -7.58 23.96 3.66
CA PRO A 144 -6.52 24.52 4.51
C PRO A 144 -7.04 25.44 5.62
N ASP A 145 -8.31 25.86 5.56
CA ASP A 145 -9.00 26.65 6.58
C ASP A 145 -9.23 25.92 7.93
N ALA A 146 -9.04 24.60 7.99
CA ALA A 146 -9.19 23.83 9.23
C ALA A 146 -7.89 23.65 10.03
N MET A 147 -6.73 24.05 9.49
CA MET A 147 -5.42 23.90 10.15
C MET A 147 -4.75 25.27 10.31
N GLY A 148 -5.39 26.17 11.05
CA GLY A 148 -4.75 27.34 11.60
C GLY A 148 -5.05 27.43 13.10
N PRO A 149 -4.05 27.52 14.00
CA PRO A 149 -4.34 28.01 15.34
C PRO A 149 -4.88 29.43 15.19
N LYS A 150 -6.08 29.69 15.71
CA LYS A 150 -6.59 31.06 15.88
C LYS A 150 -5.54 31.83 16.69
N LEU A 151 -4.85 32.76 16.05
CA LEU A 151 -4.01 33.73 16.74
C LEU A 151 -4.91 34.53 17.72
N PRO A 152 -4.47 34.76 18.96
CA PRO A 152 -5.21 35.61 19.88
C PRO A 152 -5.30 37.04 19.33
N GLU A 153 -6.49 37.62 19.41
CA GLU A 153 -6.79 38.96 18.92
C GLU A 153 -5.90 40.02 19.61
N PRO A 154 -5.27 40.95 18.88
CA PRO A 154 -4.54 42.05 19.50
C PRO A 154 -5.52 43.06 20.08
N ALA A 155 -5.60 43.09 21.41
CA ALA A 155 -6.29 44.13 22.16
C ALA A 155 -5.67 45.50 21.82
N THR A 156 -6.45 46.36 21.19
CA THR A 156 -6.10 47.76 20.97
C THR A 156 -7.05 48.64 21.78
N GLY A 157 -6.53 49.31 22.82
CA GLY A 157 -7.08 50.62 23.20
C GLY A 157 -7.00 51.08 24.68
N ILE A 158 -6.00 51.92 24.94
CA ILE A 158 -6.02 53.18 25.74
C ILE A 158 -5.87 53.14 27.31
N ALA A 159 -4.67 53.60 27.74
CA ALA A 159 -4.27 54.50 28.86
C ALA A 159 -4.40 54.16 30.38
N GLN A 160 -3.24 53.92 31.02
CA GLN A 160 -2.57 54.46 32.26
C GLN A 160 -3.36 55.12 33.43
N PRO A 161 -2.76 55.32 34.64
CA PRO A 161 -2.04 54.43 35.58
C PRO A 161 -2.52 54.62 37.07
N THR A 162 -1.69 54.20 38.05
CA THR A 162 -1.63 54.51 39.52
C THR A 162 -2.24 53.52 40.56
N PRO A 163 -1.72 53.46 41.82
CA PRO A 163 -1.13 52.23 42.39
C PRO A 163 -1.68 51.83 43.78
N GLN A 164 -1.57 50.56 44.22
CA GLN A 164 -1.62 50.22 45.66
C GLN A 164 -1.22 48.76 46.00
N GLN A 165 -0.01 48.66 46.57
CA GLN A 165 0.50 47.91 47.74
C GLN A 165 0.07 46.47 48.16
N PRO A 166 0.94 45.79 48.95
CA PRO A 166 1.11 44.33 48.98
C PRO A 166 0.57 43.68 50.27
N THR A 167 0.15 42.41 50.18
CA THR A 167 0.03 41.52 51.36
C THR A 167 0.21 40.05 50.99
N THR A 168 1.38 39.51 51.38
CA THR A 168 1.59 38.28 52.18
C THR A 168 0.72 37.03 51.96
N GLY A 169 1.36 35.88 51.70
CA GLY A 169 0.78 34.57 52.02
C GLY A 169 1.49 33.35 51.41
N ASN A 170 2.53 32.85 52.10
CA ASN A 170 3.08 31.47 52.19
C ASN A 170 3.25 30.63 50.89
N ALA A 171 4.46 30.26 50.48
CA ALA A 171 5.40 29.31 51.12
C ALA A 171 4.87 27.86 51.24
N ALA A 172 5.28 27.00 50.30
CA ALA A 172 6.00 25.73 50.57
C ALA A 172 6.26 25.00 49.22
N THR A 173 7.48 25.00 48.67
CA THR A 173 8.61 24.08 48.89
C THR A 173 8.45 22.69 48.25
N ALA A 174 9.41 22.39 47.36
CA ALA A 174 9.72 21.16 46.64
C ALA A 174 10.18 20.01 47.60
N PRO A 175 10.96 18.94 47.24
CA PRO A 175 11.51 18.49 45.95
C PRO A 175 11.66 16.94 45.74
N ALA A 176 12.29 16.57 44.61
CA ALA A 176 13.33 15.53 44.43
C ALA A 176 13.00 14.02 44.31
N ALA A 177 13.55 13.46 43.21
CA ALA A 177 13.90 12.05 42.98
C ALA A 177 14.96 11.54 44.00
N PRO A 178 15.37 10.24 44.04
CA PRO A 178 16.35 9.72 43.05
C PRO A 178 16.38 8.17 42.80
N THR A 179 17.33 7.78 41.92
CA THR A 179 18.21 6.58 41.96
C THR A 179 17.84 5.26 41.26
N GLN A 180 18.58 4.98 40.18
CA GLN A 180 19.13 3.68 39.72
C GLN A 180 20.16 3.12 40.74
N PRO A 181 20.55 1.80 40.77
CA PRO A 181 21.53 1.25 39.79
C PRO A 181 21.53 -0.27 39.47
N ALA A 182 22.05 -0.58 38.27
CA ALA A 182 22.93 -1.67 37.80
C ALA A 182 22.94 -3.09 38.43
N ALA A 183 22.85 -4.13 37.57
CA ALA A 183 23.74 -5.31 37.48
C ALA A 183 23.29 -6.24 36.32
N ASN A 184 24.04 -6.51 35.24
CA ASN A 184 25.32 -7.21 35.02
C ASN A 184 25.15 -8.69 34.59
N ARG A 185 25.79 -9.04 33.45
CA ARG A 185 26.31 -10.35 32.97
C ARG A 185 25.69 -10.98 31.71
N SER A 186 26.40 -10.80 30.60
CA SER A 186 26.79 -11.86 29.63
C SER A 186 28.35 -11.97 29.70
N PRO A 187 29.09 -12.94 29.11
CA PRO A 187 28.72 -14.02 28.19
C PRO A 187 29.32 -15.41 28.55
N GLN A 188 28.87 -16.51 27.92
CA GLN A 188 29.65 -17.75 27.90
C GLN A 188 29.80 -18.29 26.47
N ARG A 189 31.06 -18.37 26.06
CA ARG A 189 31.61 -19.01 24.88
C ARG A 189 32.02 -20.43 25.27
N ALA A 190 31.64 -21.44 24.50
CA ALA A 190 32.33 -22.73 24.46
C ALA A 190 32.26 -23.33 23.04
N THR A 191 33.44 -23.71 22.59
CA THR A 191 33.88 -24.22 21.28
C THR A 191 33.60 -25.74 21.08
N PRO A 192 33.81 -26.30 19.87
CA PRO A 192 33.20 -27.53 19.39
C PRO A 192 34.09 -28.78 19.57
N PRO A 193 33.60 -29.99 19.25
CA PRO A 193 34.45 -31.10 18.85
C PRO A 193 34.34 -31.44 17.36
N GLN A 194 35.51 -31.59 16.72
CA GLN A 194 35.73 -32.29 15.46
C GLN A 194 35.76 -33.82 15.69
N SER A 195 35.28 -34.60 14.72
CA SER A 195 35.77 -35.90 14.25
C SER A 195 34.70 -36.43 13.29
N GLY A 196 34.90 -36.77 12.02
CA GLY A 196 36.03 -37.40 11.36
C GLY A 196 35.45 -38.60 10.58
N ALA A 197 35.37 -38.52 9.25
CA ALA A 197 35.27 -39.70 8.36
C ALA A 197 35.35 -39.27 6.88
N GLN A 198 36.34 -39.84 6.20
CA GLN A 198 36.63 -39.77 4.77
C GLN A 198 35.61 -40.53 3.89
N PRO A 199 35.63 -40.30 2.56
CA PRO A 199 34.60 -40.76 1.62
C PRO A 199 34.91 -42.15 1.03
N PRO A 200 33.93 -42.78 0.35
CA PRO A 200 34.25 -43.73 -0.70
C PRO A 200 33.87 -43.21 -2.09
N ALA A 201 34.81 -43.43 -3.01
CA ALA A 201 34.67 -43.25 -4.45
C ALA A 201 33.91 -44.41 -5.12
N ARG A 202 33.15 -44.12 -6.19
CA ARG A 202 32.78 -45.03 -7.31
C ARG A 202 32.00 -44.20 -8.35
N ALA A 203 32.57 -43.79 -9.49
CA ALA A 203 32.92 -44.50 -10.74
C ALA A 203 31.93 -44.11 -11.88
N PRO A 204 32.40 -43.87 -13.12
CA PRO A 204 31.57 -43.39 -14.24
C PRO A 204 31.11 -44.53 -15.17
N GLY A 205 30.00 -44.30 -15.89
CA GLY A 205 29.48 -45.15 -16.98
C GLY A 205 27.95 -45.28 -16.90
N GLY A 206 27.16 -45.15 -17.96
CA GLY A 206 27.43 -44.89 -19.37
C GLY A 206 26.12 -44.99 -20.16
N GLN A 207 26.22 -44.58 -21.44
CA GLN A 207 25.27 -44.74 -22.56
C GLN A 207 23.95 -43.97 -22.52
#